data_AF-A0A1B1ZM32-F1
#
_entry.id   AF-A0A1B1ZM32-F1
#
_cell.length_a   1.000
_cell.length_b   1.000
_cell.length_c   1.000
_cell.angle_alpha   90.00
_cell.angle_beta   90.00
_cell.angle_gamma   90.00
#
_symmetry.space_group_name_H-M   'P 1'
#
loop_
_entity.id
_entity.type
_entity.pdbx_description
1 polymer ?
#
loop_
_entity_poly.entity_id
_entity_poly.type
_entity_poly.pdbx_seq_one_letter_code
_entity_poly.pdbx_strand_id
1 'polypeptide(L)'
;MAAERGDRIAPPAGPHGWEARFATTEAAKGWEDLCRVARPNTWEAWVVLTERPDTPQNPSRQHRLRGGLATRTIGGRELGQWQYEVTAGGRIWYCPDPARRVVWVVAASTRHPKATG
;
A
#
# COMPACT_ATOMS: atom_id res chain seq x y z
N MET A 1 -12.97 9.47 -9.50
CA MET A 1 -14.27 8.93 -9.92
C MET A 1 -15.14 8.80 -8.68
N ALA A 2 -16.43 9.10 -8.77
CA ALA A 2 -17.38 8.86 -7.69
C ALA A 2 -17.82 7.38 -7.72
N ALA A 3 -18.20 6.83 -6.58
CA ALA A 3 -18.73 5.47 -6.51
C ALA A 3 -20.05 5.36 -7.31
N GLU A 4 -20.18 4.30 -8.09
CA GLU A 4 -21.35 4.02 -8.94
C GLU A 4 -22.18 2.84 -8.44
N ARG A 5 -23.36 2.64 -9.02
CA ARG A 5 -24.24 1.52 -8.69
C ARG A 5 -23.56 0.20 -9.05
N GLY A 6 -23.33 -0.65 -8.05
CA GLY A 6 -22.66 -1.94 -8.21
C GLY A 6 -21.21 -1.96 -7.71
N ASP A 7 -20.65 -0.80 -7.36
CA ASP A 7 -19.34 -0.72 -6.74
C ASP A 7 -19.35 -1.29 -5.31
N ARG A 8 -18.20 -1.85 -4.92
CA ARG A 8 -18.00 -2.26 -3.53
C ARG A 8 -17.92 -1.03 -2.63
N ILE A 9 -18.64 -1.07 -1.52
CA ILE A 9 -18.54 -0.05 -0.48
C ILE A 9 -17.20 -0.23 0.24
N ALA A 10 -16.37 0.80 0.24
CA ALA A 10 -15.19 0.85 1.09
C ALA A 10 -15.64 1.13 2.54
N PRO A 11 -15.13 0.38 3.54
CA PRO A 11 -15.43 0.72 4.93
C PRO A 11 -14.86 2.11 5.25
N PRO A 12 -15.54 2.92 6.09
CA PRO A 12 -14.94 4.13 6.61
C PRO A 12 -13.67 3.78 7.40
N ALA A 13 -12.73 4.71 7.48
CA ALA A 13 -11.58 4.54 8.35
C ALA A 13 -12.05 4.24 9.78
N GLY A 14 -11.60 3.13 10.37
CA GLY A 14 -11.90 2.83 11.77
C GLY A 14 -11.37 3.95 12.69
N PRO A 15 -11.91 4.11 13.91
CA PRO A 15 -11.54 5.20 14.83
C PRO A 15 -10.03 5.34 15.08
N HIS A 16 -9.31 4.21 14.97
CA HIS A 16 -7.86 4.14 15.09
C HIS A 16 -7.22 3.38 13.91
N GLY A 17 -7.97 3.18 12.82
CA GLY A 17 -7.47 2.52 11.62
C GLY A 17 -6.68 3.47 10.72
N TRP A 18 -6.12 2.91 9.68
CA TRP A 18 -5.57 3.64 8.55
C TRP A 18 -6.47 3.43 7.34
N GLU A 19 -6.71 4.48 6.56
CA GLU A 19 -7.41 4.37 5.28
C GLU A 19 -6.40 4.07 4.17
N ALA A 20 -6.58 2.96 3.45
CA ALA A 20 -5.75 2.65 2.29
C ALA A 20 -6.25 3.40 1.06
N ARG A 21 -5.35 4.14 0.39
CA ARG A 21 -5.66 4.88 -0.84
C ARG A 21 -4.57 4.68 -1.89
N PHE A 22 -4.93 4.66 -3.16
CA PHE A 22 -3.95 4.65 -4.25
C PHE A 22 -3.40 6.05 -4.51
N ALA A 23 -2.07 6.17 -4.56
CA ALA A 23 -1.40 7.41 -4.96
C ALA A 23 -1.30 7.55 -6.48
N THR A 24 -1.43 6.45 -7.22
CA THR A 24 -1.31 6.39 -8.69
C THR A 24 -2.29 5.39 -9.28
N THR A 25 -2.65 5.57 -10.56
CA THR A 25 -3.50 4.63 -11.30
C THR A 25 -2.80 3.28 -11.50
N GLU A 26 -1.46 3.28 -11.66
CA GLU A 26 -0.64 2.09 -11.82
C GLU A 26 -0.67 1.22 -10.56
N ALA A 27 -0.67 1.85 -9.38
CA ALA A 27 -0.81 1.14 -8.11
C ALA A 27 -2.18 0.44 -8.00
N ALA A 28 -3.25 1.08 -8.47
CA ALA A 28 -4.59 0.47 -8.49
C ALA A 28 -4.63 -0.77 -9.40
N LYS A 29 -4.11 -0.66 -10.63
CA LYS A 29 -4.02 -1.79 -11.57
C LYS A 29 -3.21 -2.95 -11.00
N GLY A 30 -2.03 -2.66 -10.46
CA GLY A 30 -1.17 -3.69 -9.87
C GLY A 30 -1.77 -4.35 -8.62
N TRP A 31 -2.59 -3.61 -7.86
CA TRP A 31 -3.35 -4.16 -6.74
C TRP A 31 -4.45 -5.13 -7.22
N GLU A 32 -5.16 -4.79 -8.29
CA GLU A 32 -6.14 -5.68 -8.92
C GLU A 32 -5.48 -6.97 -9.44
N ASP A 33 -4.30 -6.86 -10.05
CA ASP A 33 -3.52 -8.02 -10.49
C ASP A 33 -3.14 -8.92 -9.31
N LEU A 34 -2.68 -8.33 -8.20
CA LEU A 34 -2.41 -9.07 -6.96
C LEU A 34 -3.67 -9.76 -6.42
N CYS A 35 -4.81 -9.08 -6.42
CA CYS A 35 -6.10 -9.66 -6.00
C CYS A 35 -6.53 -10.83 -6.89
N ARG A 36 -6.15 -10.83 -8.17
CA ARG A 36 -6.44 -11.91 -9.12
C ARG A 36 -5.55 -13.12 -8.88
N VAL A 37 -4.25 -12.93 -8.65
CA VAL A 37 -3.28 -14.05 -8.59
C VAL A 37 -2.94 -14.52 -7.17
N ALA A 38 -3.12 -13.68 -6.16
CA ALA A 38 -2.68 -13.92 -4.78
C ALA A 38 -3.67 -13.31 -3.77
N ARG A 39 -4.97 -13.61 -3.93
CA ARG A 39 -6.05 -13.01 -3.14
C ARG A 39 -5.85 -13.11 -1.62
N PRO A 40 -5.55 -14.28 -1.02
CA PRO A 40 -5.40 -14.39 0.44
C PRO A 40 -4.23 -13.52 0.95
N ASN A 41 -3.10 -13.52 0.25
CA ASN A 41 -1.94 -12.71 0.61
C ASN A 41 -2.20 -11.21 0.45
N THR A 42 -2.97 -10.83 -0.57
CA THR A 42 -3.34 -9.42 -0.82
C THR A 42 -4.30 -8.93 0.27
N TRP A 43 -5.19 -9.80 0.75
CA TRP A 43 -6.02 -9.52 1.92
C TRP A 43 -5.18 -9.32 3.18
N GLU A 44 -4.22 -10.21 3.47
CA GLU A 44 -3.30 -10.02 4.60
C GLU A 44 -2.53 -8.70 4.51
N ALA A 45 -2.04 -8.37 3.32
CA ALA A 45 -1.36 -7.10 3.08
C ALA A 45 -2.29 -5.91 3.37
N TRP A 46 -3.55 -5.96 2.92
CA TRP A 46 -4.55 -4.94 3.21
C TRP A 46 -4.72 -4.74 4.72
N VAL A 47 -4.92 -5.82 5.48
CA VAL A 47 -5.08 -5.77 6.94
C VAL A 47 -3.86 -5.11 7.59
N VAL A 48 -2.65 -5.53 7.25
CA VAL A 48 -1.42 -4.93 7.79
C VAL A 48 -1.33 -3.44 7.49
N LEU A 49 -1.63 -3.04 6.25
CA LEU A 49 -1.59 -1.64 5.83
C LEU A 49 -2.65 -0.79 6.56
N THR A 50 -3.84 -1.35 6.83
CA THR A 50 -4.92 -0.62 7.50
C THR A 50 -4.85 -0.63 9.02
N GLU A 51 -4.06 -1.52 9.63
CA GLU A 51 -3.91 -1.62 11.08
C GLU A 51 -2.57 -1.08 11.59
N ARG A 52 -1.46 -1.47 10.95
CA ARG A 52 -0.08 -1.27 11.45
C ARG A 52 0.94 -1.06 10.31
N PRO A 53 0.76 -0.05 9.46
CA PRO A 53 1.63 0.18 8.30
C PRO A 53 3.04 0.63 8.69
N ASP A 54 3.25 1.21 9.87
CA ASP A 54 4.54 1.73 10.36
C ASP A 54 5.14 0.95 11.54
N THR A 55 4.44 -0.09 12.01
CA THR A 55 4.80 -0.91 13.19
C THR A 55 4.87 -2.39 12.81
N PRO A 56 5.88 -2.79 12.01
CA PRO A 56 5.96 -4.14 11.44
C PRO A 56 6.17 -5.21 12.52
N GLN A 57 5.37 -6.28 12.47
CA GLN A 57 5.59 -7.47 13.29
C GLN A 57 6.53 -8.48 12.62
N ASN A 58 6.67 -8.41 11.29
CA ASN A 58 7.57 -9.27 10.52
C ASN A 58 8.49 -8.39 9.65
N PRO A 59 9.68 -8.02 10.14
CA PRO A 59 10.63 -7.18 9.40
C PRO A 59 11.09 -7.76 8.05
N SER A 60 11.06 -9.09 7.89
CA SER A 60 11.42 -9.74 6.61
C SER A 60 10.38 -9.45 5.53
N ARG A 61 9.09 -9.41 5.90
CA ARG A 61 7.99 -9.12 4.96
C ARG A 61 7.65 -7.64 4.88
N GLN A 62 7.96 -6.83 5.90
CA GLN A 62 7.58 -5.43 5.96
C GLN A 62 8.70 -4.58 6.54
N HIS A 63 9.24 -3.65 5.75
CA HIS A 63 10.30 -2.76 6.22
C HIS A 63 10.32 -1.45 5.45
N ARG A 64 10.89 -0.43 6.09
CA ARG A 64 11.13 0.86 5.45
C ARG A 64 12.23 0.73 4.40
N LEU A 65 12.00 1.31 3.22
CA LEU A 65 13.02 1.42 2.19
C LEU A 65 14.13 2.38 2.63
N ARG A 66 15.28 2.31 1.96
CA ARG A 66 16.50 3.08 2.29
C ARG A 66 17.08 3.76 1.06
N GLY A 67 18.04 4.66 1.27
CA GLY A 67 18.71 5.40 0.20
C GLY A 67 17.73 6.30 -0.58
N GLY A 68 17.91 6.41 -1.90
CA GLY A 68 17.06 7.24 -2.76
C GLY A 68 15.59 6.82 -2.83
N LEU A 69 15.21 5.68 -2.25
CA LEU A 69 13.83 5.21 -2.16
C LEU A 69 13.24 5.38 -0.74
N ALA A 70 13.99 5.92 0.22
CA ALA A 70 13.58 6.00 1.62
C ALA A 70 12.36 6.91 1.87
N THR A 71 12.15 7.87 0.97
CA THR A 71 11.06 8.84 1.03
C THR A 71 10.38 8.97 -0.34
N ARG A 72 9.15 9.49 -0.33
CA ARG A 72 8.42 9.88 -1.53
C ARG A 72 7.55 11.10 -1.22
N THR A 73 7.48 12.04 -2.15
CA THR A 73 6.60 13.20 -2.03
C THR A 73 5.19 12.87 -2.54
N ILE A 74 4.18 13.00 -1.67
CA ILE A 74 2.77 12.77 -2.01
C ILE A 74 1.95 13.98 -1.56
N GLY A 75 1.30 14.66 -2.50
CA GLY A 75 0.51 15.86 -2.21
C GLY A 75 1.31 16.95 -1.49
N GLY A 76 2.57 17.16 -1.91
CA GLY A 76 3.48 18.16 -1.35
C GLY A 76 4.15 17.78 -0.02
N ARG A 77 3.90 16.58 0.52
CA ARG A 77 4.50 16.10 1.77
C ARG A 77 5.49 14.98 1.51
N GLU A 78 6.69 15.10 2.07
CA GLU A 78 7.66 14.01 2.07
C GLU A 78 7.25 12.97 3.12
N LEU A 79 7.03 11.72 2.68
CA LEU A 79 6.62 10.62 3.53
C LEU A 79 7.64 9.49 3.45
N GLY A 80 7.85 8.78 4.57
CA GLY A 80 8.67 7.56 4.57
C GLY A 80 8.03 6.49 3.68
N GLN A 81 8.83 5.87 2.82
CA GLN A 81 8.36 4.81 1.94
C GLN A 81 8.75 3.44 2.48
N TRP A 82 7.81 2.52 2.40
CA TRP A 82 7.87 1.17 2.95
C TRP A 82 7.56 0.15 1.87
N GLN A 83 8.04 -1.07 2.09
CA GLN A 83 7.73 -2.23 1.28
C GLN A 83 6.99 -3.27 2.11
N TYR A 84 6.03 -3.95 1.50
CA TYR A 84 5.40 -5.16 1.99
C TYR A 84 5.52 -6.29 0.96
N GLU A 85 5.93 -7.47 1.40
CA GLU A 85 6.04 -8.69 0.62
C GLU A 85 4.73 -9.47 0.62
N VAL A 86 4.06 -9.46 -0.53
CA VAL A 86 2.78 -10.16 -0.74
C VAL A 86 3.05 -11.64 -1.06
N THR A 87 4.00 -11.92 -1.94
CA THR A 87 4.50 -13.25 -2.26
C THR A 87 6.01 -13.18 -2.46
N ALA A 88 6.69 -14.31 -2.66
CA ALA A 88 8.14 -14.31 -2.94
C ALA A 88 8.54 -13.30 -4.03
N GLY A 89 7.70 -13.11 -5.07
CA GLY A 89 7.93 -12.13 -6.14
C GLY A 89 7.09 -10.85 -6.05
N GLY A 90 5.92 -10.87 -5.42
CA GLY A 90 4.99 -9.74 -5.38
C GLY A 90 5.29 -8.75 -4.26
N ARG A 91 5.22 -7.45 -4.54
CA ARG A 91 5.48 -6.38 -3.57
C ARG A 91 4.44 -5.28 -3.66
N ILE A 92 4.21 -4.63 -2.52
CA ILE A 92 3.52 -3.34 -2.42
C ILE A 92 4.51 -2.34 -1.85
N TRP A 93 4.65 -1.19 -2.50
CA TRP A 93 5.29 -0.02 -1.91
C TRP A 93 4.22 0.96 -1.45
N TYR A 94 4.41 1.53 -0.27
CA TYR A 94 3.44 2.44 0.33
C TYR A 94 4.09 3.49 1.23
N CYS A 95 3.35 4.55 1.50
CA CYS A 95 3.76 5.67 2.35
C CYS A 95 2.68 5.94 3.41
N PRO A 96 2.92 5.61 4.69
CA PRO A 96 2.05 6.00 5.78
C PRO A 96 2.10 7.52 5.98
N ASP A 97 0.94 8.15 6.12
CA ASP A 97 0.75 9.55 6.49
C ASP A 97 0.03 9.63 7.85
N PRO A 98 0.78 9.67 8.98
CA PRO A 98 0.19 9.63 10.32
C PRO A 98 -0.78 10.78 10.59
N ALA A 99 -0.50 11.97 10.04
CA ALA A 99 -1.33 13.15 10.25
C ALA A 99 -2.70 13.04 9.57
N ARG A 100 -2.78 12.33 8.45
CA ARG A 100 -4.05 12.07 7.74
C ARG A 100 -4.67 10.73 8.07
N ARG A 101 -3.94 9.84 8.77
CA ARG A 101 -4.30 8.43 8.96
C ARG A 101 -4.60 7.72 7.64
N VAL A 102 -3.81 8.02 6.62
CA VAL A 102 -3.89 7.40 5.29
C VAL A 102 -2.61 6.61 5.02
N VAL A 103 -2.75 5.42 4.45
CA VAL A 103 -1.64 4.69 3.85
C VAL A 103 -1.75 4.80 2.33
N TRP A 104 -0.82 5.52 1.73
CA TRP A 104 -0.77 5.73 0.29
C TRP A 104 -0.06 4.57 -0.38
N VAL A 105 -0.78 3.76 -1.15
CA VAL A 105 -0.20 2.71 -1.99
C VAL A 105 0.38 3.37 -3.25
N VAL A 106 1.70 3.32 -3.40
CA VAL A 106 2.43 4.02 -4.48
C VAL A 106 2.87 3.10 -5.61
N ALA A 107 3.03 1.81 -5.32
CA ALA A 107 3.19 0.76 -6.31
C ALA A 107 2.65 -0.57 -5.76
N ALA A 108 2.11 -1.38 -6.64
CA ALA A 108 1.72 -2.77 -6.36
C ALA A 108 2.07 -3.60 -7.59
N SER A 109 2.62 -4.80 -7.39
CA SER A 109 3.03 -5.63 -8.52
C SER A 109 3.11 -7.10 -8.12
N THR A 110 2.72 -7.98 -9.05
CA THR A 110 2.85 -9.44 -8.96
C THR A 110 4.30 -9.91 -9.16
N ARG A 111 5.16 -9.02 -9.67
CA ARG A 111 6.60 -9.19 -9.85
C ARG A 111 7.36 -8.16 -9.02
N HIS A 112 8.67 -8.33 -8.88
CA HIS A 112 9.46 -7.32 -8.20
C HIS A 112 9.35 -5.98 -8.97
N PRO A 113 8.88 -4.89 -8.33
CA PRO A 113 8.78 -3.59 -8.98
C PRO A 113 10.18 -3.16 -9.44
N LYS A 114 10.28 -2.64 -10.66
CA LYS A 114 11.45 -1.86 -11.06
C LYS A 114 11.31 -0.49 -10.38
N ALA A 115 12.36 -0.07 -9.66
CA ALA A 115 12.41 1.27 -9.09
C ALA A 115 12.17 2.28 -10.21
N THR A 116 11.03 2.95 -10.19
CA THR A 116 10.73 4.09 -11.05
C THR A 116 10.89 5.32 -10.17
N GLY A 117 11.93 6.09 -10.47
CA GLY A 117 12.21 7.37 -9.83
C GLY A 117 11.19 8.43 -10.20
#